data_AF-A0A961BIV5-F1
#
_entry.id   AF-A0A961BIV5-F1
#
_cell.length_a   1.000
_cell.length_b   1.000
_cell.length_c   1.000
_cell.angle_alpha   90.00
_cell.angle_beta   90.00
_cell.angle_gamma   90.00
#
_symmetry.space_group_name_H-M   'P 1'
#
loop_
_entity.id
_entity.type
_entity.pdbx_description
1 polymer ?
#
loop_
_entity_poly.entity_id
_entity_poly.type
_entity_poly.pdbx_seq_one_letter_code
_entity_poly.pdbx_strand_id
1 'polypeptide(L)'
;MRFPFACPVAFCRLRRPFWLVLGVVALSLSHLSAQGLPPKSKLLQEEGAVYLEGLVKKQIKGRLTEPAPCYSNLNGGRWLGNLLPNQEVVLLAVSEKAFRVRGRAQQGNVAGWVRKDQVAGISQEMLDSLTKLHERQILVQELIEAHQVSLGMTSEEVVTSLGKPDKTNSKVTKEGRTETMEFITYERVPQTETVFDAFGRPFQRVVYIKVESGRVTINFDKGIVSSIEEKEGVEHPAQGIRIVPPPFFPF
;
A
#
# COMPACT_ATOMS: atom_id res chain seq x y z
N MET A 1 27.45 48.07 -51.24
CA MET A 1 27.34 49.51 -50.96
C MET A 1 26.11 50.05 -51.69
N ARG A 2 25.21 50.73 -50.94
CA ARG A 2 24.17 51.73 -51.31
C ARG A 2 23.69 51.76 -52.78
N PHE A 3 22.45 51.36 -53.12
CA PHE A 3 21.15 52.11 -53.13
C PHE A 3 21.21 53.41 -53.95
N PRO A 4 20.09 54.06 -54.39
CA PRO A 4 18.68 53.70 -54.70
C PRO A 4 18.22 54.34 -56.06
N PHE A 5 16.96 54.26 -56.53
CA PHE A 5 15.88 55.29 -56.42
C PHE A 5 14.76 54.84 -57.40
N ALA A 6 13.53 54.56 -56.94
CA ALA A 6 12.42 55.47 -56.66
C ALA A 6 11.59 55.86 -57.90
N CYS A 7 10.31 55.47 -57.94
CA CYS A 7 9.17 56.41 -57.91
C CYS A 7 7.82 55.68 -57.75
N PRO A 8 6.78 56.36 -57.22
CA PRO A 8 5.64 55.78 -56.49
C PRO A 8 4.29 56.06 -57.17
N VAL A 9 3.16 55.69 -56.52
CA VAL A 9 1.85 56.38 -56.36
C VAL A 9 0.91 55.34 -55.70
N ALA A 10 0.55 55.39 -54.41
CA ALA A 10 -0.33 56.29 -53.64
C ALA A 10 -1.74 55.70 -53.40
N PHE A 11 -2.37 56.17 -52.30
CA PHE A 11 -3.77 55.98 -51.84
C PHE A 11 -4.10 54.63 -51.16
N CYS A 12 -4.75 54.56 -50.00
CA CYS A 12 -5.52 55.53 -49.23
C CYS A 12 -5.68 55.07 -47.77
N ARG A 13 -5.72 56.03 -46.83
CA ARG A 13 -6.00 55.88 -45.39
C ARG A 13 -7.47 55.48 -45.13
N LEU A 14 -7.73 54.69 -44.07
CA LEU A 14 -8.57 55.16 -42.95
C LEU A 14 -8.39 54.35 -41.66
N ARG A 15 -8.48 55.06 -40.54
CA ARG A 15 -8.19 54.75 -39.13
C ARG A 15 -9.41 54.11 -38.43
N ARG A 16 -9.20 53.22 -37.46
CA ARG A 16 -10.09 53.00 -36.30
C ARG A 16 -9.30 52.74 -35.00
N PRO A 17 -9.84 53.09 -33.81
CA PRO A 17 -9.05 53.41 -32.63
C PRO A 17 -9.07 52.36 -31.50
N PHE A 18 -7.91 52.26 -30.84
CA PHE A 18 -7.62 52.06 -29.42
C PHE A 18 -8.78 52.20 -28.43
N TRP A 19 -9.20 51.15 -27.71
CA TRP A 19 -9.77 51.22 -26.34
C TRP A 19 -9.58 49.88 -25.58
N LEU A 20 -8.99 50.03 -24.38
CA LEU A 20 -9.17 49.29 -23.12
C LEU A 20 -8.72 47.82 -22.91
N VAL A 21 -7.70 47.75 -22.05
CA VAL A 21 -7.35 46.75 -21.04
C VAL A 21 -8.55 46.34 -20.19
N LEU A 22 -8.75 45.03 -20.01
CA LEU A 22 -9.46 44.46 -18.85
C LEU A 22 -8.76 43.15 -18.44
N GLY A 23 -8.22 43.14 -17.21
CA GLY A 23 -7.52 42.01 -16.62
C GLY A 23 -8.48 40.93 -16.16
N VAL A 24 -8.20 39.68 -16.53
CA VAL A 24 -8.84 38.48 -16.01
C VAL A 24 -7.83 37.77 -15.10
N VAL A 25 -8.08 37.83 -13.80
CA VAL A 25 -7.38 37.04 -12.78
C VAL A 25 -7.85 35.60 -12.92
N ALA A 26 -7.04 34.74 -13.52
CA ALA A 26 -7.26 33.31 -13.57
C ALA A 26 -6.79 32.68 -12.24
N LEU A 27 -7.74 32.35 -11.35
CA LEU A 27 -7.50 31.45 -10.24
C LEU A 27 -7.24 30.04 -10.79
N SER A 28 -5.98 29.61 -10.78
CA SER A 28 -5.62 28.21 -10.96
C SER A 28 -5.86 27.45 -9.65
N LEU A 29 -6.96 26.70 -9.59
CA LEU A 29 -7.16 25.65 -8.59
C LEU A 29 -6.14 24.53 -8.85
N SER A 30 -5.12 24.43 -8.00
CA SER A 30 -4.27 23.25 -7.91
C SER A 30 -5.09 22.11 -7.33
N HIS A 31 -5.55 21.19 -8.17
CA HIS A 31 -6.03 19.89 -7.72
C HIS A 31 -4.88 19.13 -7.03
N LEU A 32 -4.95 19.02 -5.69
CA LEU A 32 -4.21 18.03 -4.94
C LEU A 32 -4.72 16.65 -5.37
N SER A 33 -4.01 15.98 -6.25
CA SER A 33 -4.19 14.54 -6.46
C SER A 33 -3.73 13.82 -5.18
N ALA A 34 -4.70 13.35 -4.39
CA ALA A 34 -4.45 12.30 -3.42
C ALA A 34 -3.97 11.07 -4.20
N GLN A 35 -2.67 10.78 -4.12
CA GLN A 35 -2.09 9.55 -4.65
C GLN A 35 -2.57 8.39 -3.76
N GLY A 36 -3.79 7.89 -4.03
CA GLY A 36 -4.21 6.59 -3.54
C GLY A 36 -3.26 5.53 -4.10
N LEU A 37 -2.76 4.65 -3.24
CA LEU A 37 -2.04 3.45 -3.65
C LEU A 37 -2.82 2.75 -4.77
N PRO A 38 -2.17 2.32 -5.87
CA PRO A 38 -2.87 1.66 -6.95
C PRO A 38 -3.66 0.46 -6.40
N PRO A 39 -4.93 0.28 -6.79
CA PRO A 39 -5.72 -0.85 -6.33
C PRO A 39 -4.96 -2.13 -6.69
N LYS A 40 -4.69 -2.98 -5.69
CA LYS A 40 -4.07 -4.29 -5.91
C LYS A 40 -4.94 -5.04 -6.92
N SER A 41 -4.36 -5.41 -8.07
CA SER A 41 -5.07 -6.21 -9.06
C SER A 41 -5.48 -7.53 -8.41
N LYS A 42 -6.77 -7.71 -8.17
CA LYS A 42 -7.32 -8.95 -7.59
C LYS A 42 -7.38 -10.01 -8.69
N LEU A 43 -6.20 -10.52 -9.09
CA LEU A 43 -6.12 -11.75 -9.86
C LEU A 43 -6.81 -12.85 -9.06
N LEU A 44 -7.54 -13.73 -9.73
CA LEU A 44 -8.14 -14.90 -9.09
C LEU A 44 -7.00 -15.76 -8.53
N GLN A 45 -6.92 -15.80 -7.20
CA GLN A 45 -5.98 -16.66 -6.49
C GLN A 45 -6.58 -18.05 -6.38
N GLU A 46 -5.84 -19.05 -6.84
CA GLU A 46 -6.23 -20.45 -6.75
C GLU A 46 -5.98 -20.98 -5.33
N GLU A 47 -6.88 -21.82 -4.83
CA GLU A 47 -6.73 -22.45 -3.53
C GLU A 47 -5.49 -23.38 -3.50
N GLY A 48 -4.70 -23.32 -2.42
CA GLY A 48 -3.47 -24.11 -2.28
C GLY A 48 -2.27 -23.57 -3.07
N ALA A 49 -2.35 -22.33 -3.57
CA ALA A 49 -1.25 -21.62 -4.20
C ALA A 49 -0.87 -20.36 -3.41
N VAL A 50 0.42 -20.23 -3.10
CA VAL A 50 1.02 -19.05 -2.48
C VAL A 50 1.44 -18.07 -3.57
N TYR A 51 0.71 -16.97 -3.72
CA TYR A 51 1.02 -15.92 -4.69
C TYR A 51 2.04 -14.94 -4.11
N LEU A 52 3.14 -14.73 -4.83
CA LEU A 52 4.27 -13.91 -4.39
C LEU A 52 4.05 -12.41 -4.61
N GLU A 53 3.01 -12.03 -5.36
CA GLU A 53 2.66 -10.64 -5.62
C GLU A 53 2.30 -9.92 -4.31
N GLY A 54 3.16 -9.00 -3.87
CA GLY A 54 2.99 -8.27 -2.62
C GLY A 54 3.53 -8.99 -1.37
N LEU A 55 3.92 -10.26 -1.47
CA LEU A 55 4.65 -10.97 -0.41
C LEU A 55 6.13 -10.63 -0.42
N VAL A 56 6.75 -10.58 -1.61
CA VAL A 56 8.19 -10.35 -1.75
C VAL A 56 8.44 -9.07 -2.54
N LYS A 57 9.31 -8.18 -2.00
CA LYS A 57 9.70 -6.93 -2.69
C LYS A 57 10.55 -7.19 -3.93
N LYS A 58 11.40 -8.22 -3.88
CA LYS A 58 12.30 -8.61 -4.97
C LYS A 58 11.73 -9.80 -5.74
N GLN A 59 11.75 -9.71 -7.07
CA GLN A 59 11.32 -10.80 -7.94
C GLN A 59 12.28 -11.99 -7.81
N ILE A 60 11.71 -13.17 -7.54
CA ILE A 60 12.46 -14.42 -7.51
C ILE A 60 12.57 -14.94 -8.94
N LYS A 61 13.79 -15.20 -9.39
CA LYS A 61 14.08 -15.72 -10.73
C LYS A 61 14.43 -17.20 -10.64
N GLY A 62 13.84 -17.99 -11.52
CA GLY A 62 14.22 -19.38 -11.78
C GLY A 62 14.77 -19.52 -13.20
N ARG A 63 15.44 -20.63 -13.49
CA ARG A 63 15.90 -20.98 -14.83
C ARG A 63 15.16 -22.20 -15.34
N LEU A 64 14.63 -22.14 -16.55
CA LEU A 64 14.06 -23.32 -17.20
C LEU A 64 15.17 -24.18 -17.80
N THR A 65 15.19 -25.48 -17.49
CA THR A 65 16.16 -26.43 -18.06
C THR A 65 15.66 -26.97 -19.40
N GLU A 66 14.36 -27.27 -19.48
CA GLU A 66 13.70 -27.92 -20.62
C GLU A 66 12.53 -27.08 -21.14
N PRO A 67 12.07 -27.31 -22.40
CA PRO A 67 10.86 -26.67 -22.89
C PRO A 67 9.66 -27.12 -22.05
N ALA A 68 9.00 -26.16 -21.41
CA ALA A 68 7.98 -26.44 -20.40
C ALA A 68 6.57 -26.07 -20.91
N PRO A 69 5.60 -27.00 -20.93
CA PRO A 69 4.22 -26.65 -21.22
C PRO A 69 3.65 -25.80 -20.09
N CYS A 70 2.96 -24.73 -20.47
CA CYS A 70 2.39 -23.75 -19.56
C CYS A 70 0.87 -23.83 -19.59
N TYR A 71 0.23 -23.87 -18.42
CA TYR A 71 -1.21 -24.03 -18.27
C TYR A 71 -1.86 -22.84 -17.56
N SER A 72 -3.16 -22.62 -17.79
CA SER A 72 -3.91 -21.52 -17.17
C SER A 72 -4.13 -21.69 -15.67
N ASN A 73 -4.39 -22.93 -15.23
CA ASN A 73 -4.76 -23.28 -13.86
C ASN A 73 -3.83 -24.38 -13.34
N LEU A 74 -3.77 -24.53 -12.01
CA LEU A 74 -2.96 -25.53 -11.31
C LEU A 74 -3.30 -26.97 -11.72
N ASN A 75 -4.57 -27.23 -12.02
CA ASN A 75 -5.06 -28.54 -12.49
C ASN A 75 -4.68 -28.86 -13.94
N GLY A 76 -3.93 -27.99 -14.64
CA GLY A 76 -3.50 -28.25 -16.02
C GLY A 76 -4.63 -28.13 -17.04
N GLY A 77 -5.53 -27.15 -16.84
CA GLY A 77 -6.70 -26.93 -17.71
C GLY A 77 -6.33 -26.51 -19.13
N ARG A 78 -6.43 -25.21 -19.43
CA ARG A 78 -6.13 -24.72 -20.79
C ARG A 78 -4.62 -24.61 -20.98
N TRP A 79 -4.11 -25.24 -22.04
CA TRP A 79 -2.74 -25.03 -22.50
C TRP A 79 -2.56 -23.62 -23.08
N LEU A 80 -1.52 -22.92 -22.64
CA LEU A 80 -1.21 -21.55 -23.05
C LEU A 80 -0.02 -21.45 -24.01
N GLY A 81 0.79 -22.50 -24.11
CA GLY A 81 2.02 -22.49 -24.90
C GLY A 81 3.14 -23.27 -24.24
N ASN A 82 4.24 -23.45 -24.97
CA ASN A 82 5.48 -23.98 -24.40
C ASN A 82 6.47 -22.84 -24.20
N LEU A 83 7.00 -22.74 -22.98
CA LEU A 83 8.07 -21.82 -22.64
C LEU A 83 9.38 -22.31 -23.26
N LEU A 84 10.20 -21.35 -23.71
CA LEU A 84 11.52 -21.63 -24.26
C LEU A 84 12.44 -22.21 -23.17
N PRO A 85 13.29 -23.20 -23.50
CA PRO A 85 14.31 -23.71 -22.59
C PRO A 85 15.42 -22.68 -22.34
N ASN A 86 16.21 -22.87 -21.29
CA ASN A 86 17.39 -22.06 -20.95
C ASN A 86 17.14 -20.56 -20.74
N GLN A 87 15.90 -20.14 -20.49
CA GLN A 87 15.57 -18.76 -20.18
C GLN A 87 15.41 -18.53 -18.67
N GLU A 88 15.63 -17.29 -18.24
CA GLU A 88 15.22 -16.83 -16.91
C GLU A 88 13.71 -16.58 -16.89
N VAL A 89 13.03 -17.15 -15.90
CA VAL A 89 11.61 -16.94 -15.66
C VAL A 89 11.39 -16.31 -14.31
N VAL A 90 10.39 -15.43 -14.22
CA VAL A 90 10.00 -14.79 -12.96
C VAL A 90 8.96 -15.66 -12.28
N LEU A 91 9.23 -16.06 -11.04
CA LEU A 91 8.29 -16.82 -10.22
C LEU A 91 7.20 -15.87 -9.70
N LEU A 92 5.93 -16.23 -9.95
CA LEU A 92 4.77 -15.47 -9.53
C LEU A 92 4.02 -16.14 -8.38
N ALA A 93 3.92 -17.47 -8.40
CA ALA A 93 3.26 -18.23 -7.35
C ALA A 93 3.88 -19.62 -7.18
N VAL A 94 3.74 -20.16 -5.98
CA VAL A 94 4.23 -21.47 -5.58
C VAL A 94 3.06 -22.31 -5.12
N SER A 95 2.96 -23.53 -5.64
CA SER A 95 2.08 -24.56 -5.08
C SER A 95 2.89 -25.81 -4.77
N GLU A 96 2.29 -26.82 -4.18
CA GLU A 96 2.92 -28.12 -3.92
C GLU A 96 3.29 -28.86 -5.21
N LYS A 97 2.47 -28.74 -6.26
CA LYS A 97 2.63 -29.52 -7.51
C LYS A 97 3.36 -28.77 -8.62
N ALA A 98 3.21 -27.45 -8.67
CA ALA A 98 3.65 -26.63 -9.80
C ALA A 98 4.04 -25.23 -9.35
N PHE A 99 4.78 -24.54 -10.22
CA PHE A 99 5.12 -23.13 -10.08
C PHE A 99 4.38 -22.31 -11.13
N ARG A 100 3.87 -21.15 -10.74
CA ARG A 100 3.36 -20.17 -11.69
C ARG A 100 4.50 -19.25 -12.07
N VAL A 101 4.85 -19.24 -13.34
CA VAL A 101 5.99 -18.48 -13.86
C VAL A 101 5.56 -17.55 -14.98
N ARG A 102 6.27 -16.43 -15.11
CA ARG A 102 6.19 -15.51 -16.24
C ARG A 102 7.45 -15.64 -17.08
N GLY A 103 7.29 -15.93 -18.36
CA GLY A 103 8.39 -16.13 -19.29
C GLY A 103 7.98 -15.97 -20.75
N ARG A 104 8.93 -16.19 -21.67
CA ARG A 104 8.69 -16.10 -23.11
C ARG A 104 8.36 -17.47 -23.68
N ALA A 105 7.24 -17.54 -24.40
CA ALA A 105 6.83 -18.64 -25.24
C ALA A 105 6.97 -18.26 -26.72
N GLN A 106 6.71 -19.21 -27.62
CA GLN A 106 6.68 -18.96 -29.07
C GLN A 106 5.67 -17.87 -29.46
N GLN A 107 4.55 -17.78 -28.75
CA GLN A 107 3.46 -16.84 -29.01
C GLN A 107 3.67 -15.46 -28.35
N GLY A 108 4.75 -15.27 -27.58
CA GLY A 108 5.03 -14.06 -26.83
C GLY A 108 5.20 -14.30 -25.33
N ASN A 109 4.97 -13.27 -24.51
CA ASN A 109 5.09 -13.37 -23.05
C ASN A 109 3.84 -14.03 -22.46
N VAL A 110 4.04 -15.09 -21.69
CA VAL A 110 2.95 -15.88 -21.09
C VAL A 110 3.22 -16.03 -19.59
N ALA A 111 2.14 -15.96 -18.80
CA ALA A 111 2.15 -16.29 -17.38
C ALA A 111 1.23 -17.49 -17.14
N GLY A 112 1.76 -18.55 -16.54
CA GLY A 112 0.97 -19.74 -16.22
C GLY A 112 1.77 -20.79 -15.46
N TRP A 113 1.11 -21.92 -15.25
CA TRP A 113 1.57 -23.00 -14.39
C TRP A 113 2.47 -23.97 -15.14
N VAL A 114 3.60 -24.30 -14.52
CA VAL A 114 4.67 -25.17 -15.02
C VAL A 114 5.06 -26.16 -13.92
N ARG A 115 5.46 -27.36 -14.31
CA ARG A 115 5.92 -28.39 -13.36
C ARG A 115 7.20 -27.95 -12.63
N LYS A 116 7.33 -28.34 -11.36
CA LYS A 116 8.50 -28.00 -10.54
C LYS A 116 9.81 -28.51 -11.13
N ASP A 117 9.81 -29.74 -11.62
CA ASP A 117 10.99 -30.44 -12.16
C ASP A 117 11.68 -29.67 -13.31
N GLN A 118 10.94 -28.82 -14.00
CA GLN A 118 11.42 -28.08 -15.17
C GLN A 118 12.10 -26.76 -14.80
N VAL A 119 11.92 -26.28 -13.57
CA VAL A 119 12.45 -25.01 -13.07
C VAL A 119 13.59 -25.27 -12.08
N ALA A 120 14.81 -24.95 -12.49
CA ALA A 120 16.00 -25.01 -11.66
C ALA A 120 16.26 -23.68 -10.92
N GLY A 121 17.00 -23.76 -9.82
CA GLY A 121 17.48 -22.61 -9.05
C GLY A 121 16.62 -22.20 -7.85
N ILE A 122 15.59 -22.97 -7.51
CA ILE A 122 14.74 -22.74 -6.34
C ILE A 122 15.08 -23.81 -5.29
N SER A 123 15.57 -23.40 -4.12
CA SER A 123 15.87 -24.31 -3.01
C SER A 123 14.61 -24.67 -2.22
N GLN A 124 14.59 -25.88 -1.62
CA GLN A 124 13.46 -26.32 -0.80
C GLN A 124 13.29 -25.44 0.45
N GLU A 125 14.39 -25.04 1.09
CA GLU A 125 14.38 -24.13 2.25
C GLU A 125 13.70 -22.78 1.94
N MET A 126 13.83 -22.30 0.71
CA MET A 126 13.15 -21.09 0.26
C MET A 126 11.64 -21.30 0.14
N LEU A 127 11.20 -22.46 -0.35
CA LEU A 127 9.77 -22.79 -0.46
C LEU A 127 9.12 -22.88 0.93
N ASP A 128 9.81 -23.49 1.89
CA ASP A 128 9.32 -23.59 3.28
C ASP A 128 9.23 -22.20 3.92
N SER A 129 10.20 -21.32 3.63
CA SER A 129 10.18 -19.93 4.09
C SER A 129 9.02 -19.14 3.51
N LEU A 130 8.73 -19.30 2.20
CA LEU A 130 7.59 -18.66 1.55
C LEU A 130 6.24 -19.13 2.11
N THR A 131 6.14 -20.41 2.47
CA THR A 131 4.95 -20.99 3.10
C THR A 131 4.72 -20.37 4.47
N LYS A 132 5.75 -20.32 5.33
CA LYS A 132 5.67 -19.65 6.64
C LYS A 132 5.29 -18.18 6.54
N LEU A 133 5.81 -17.48 5.53
CA LEU A 133 5.44 -16.08 5.28
C LEU A 133 3.99 -15.92 4.87
N HIS A 134 3.46 -16.84 4.08
CA HIS A 134 2.06 -16.83 3.69
C HIS A 134 1.13 -17.10 4.87
N GLU A 135 1.44 -18.10 5.69
CA GLU A 135 0.70 -18.39 6.93
C GLU A 135 0.67 -17.17 7.85
N ARG A 136 1.83 -16.52 8.04
CA ARG A 136 1.91 -15.25 8.78
C ARG A 136 1.01 -14.18 8.17
N GLN A 137 1.01 -14.03 6.85
CA GLN A 137 0.20 -13.01 6.18
C GLN A 137 -1.30 -13.22 6.40
N ILE A 138 -1.77 -14.48 6.35
CA ILE A 138 -3.18 -14.80 6.64
C ILE A 138 -3.53 -14.35 8.06
N LEU A 139 -2.73 -14.72 9.05
CA LEU A 139 -2.94 -14.32 10.45
C LEU A 139 -2.95 -12.79 10.62
N VAL A 140 -2.01 -12.08 9.99
CA VAL A 140 -1.95 -10.62 10.03
C VAL A 140 -3.16 -9.99 9.35
N GLN A 141 -3.60 -10.54 8.22
CA GLN A 141 -4.76 -10.03 7.49
C GLN A 141 -6.05 -10.20 8.31
N GLU A 142 -6.22 -11.34 8.99
CA GLU A 142 -7.32 -11.55 9.93
C GLU A 142 -7.33 -10.50 11.05
N LEU A 143 -6.16 -10.17 11.61
CA LEU A 143 -6.04 -9.14 12.66
C LEU A 143 -6.33 -7.73 12.13
N ILE A 144 -5.88 -7.40 10.93
CA ILE A 144 -6.15 -6.12 10.27
C ILE A 144 -7.65 -5.96 10.01
N GLU A 145 -8.32 -7.01 9.53
CA GLU A 145 -9.77 -7.00 9.30
C GLU A 145 -10.56 -6.89 10.60
N ALA A 146 -10.04 -7.45 11.69
CA ALA A 146 -10.59 -7.28 13.03
C ALA A 146 -10.24 -5.92 13.70
N HIS A 147 -9.42 -5.09 13.06
CA HIS A 147 -8.86 -3.86 13.64
C HIS A 147 -8.14 -4.09 14.98
N GLN A 148 -7.45 -5.24 15.10
CA GLN A 148 -6.70 -5.64 16.29
C GLN A 148 -5.20 -5.55 16.04
N VAL A 149 -4.45 -5.45 17.14
CA VAL A 149 -2.98 -5.51 17.13
C VAL A 149 -2.53 -6.65 18.01
N SER A 150 -1.46 -7.31 17.60
CA SER A 150 -0.82 -8.34 18.40
C SER A 150 0.71 -8.23 18.37
N LEU A 151 1.34 -8.96 19.28
CA LEU A 151 2.80 -9.07 19.36
C LEU A 151 3.34 -9.70 18.07
N GLY A 152 4.49 -9.20 17.59
CA GLY A 152 5.11 -9.71 16.36
C GLY A 152 4.65 -9.04 15.05
N MET A 153 3.67 -8.14 15.12
CA MET A 153 3.30 -7.29 13.98
C MET A 153 4.39 -6.25 13.70
N THR A 154 4.48 -5.80 12.45
CA THR A 154 5.33 -4.68 12.04
C THR A 154 4.62 -3.35 12.21
N SER A 155 5.37 -2.25 12.29
CA SER A 155 4.78 -0.91 12.37
C SER A 155 3.87 -0.58 11.19
N GLU A 156 4.21 -1.01 9.97
CA GLU A 156 3.37 -0.82 8.77
C GLU A 156 2.04 -1.58 8.88
N GLU A 157 2.06 -2.82 9.39
CA GLU A 157 0.87 -3.64 9.59
C GLU A 157 -0.04 -3.03 10.68
N VAL A 158 0.55 -2.52 11.77
CA VAL A 158 -0.20 -1.84 12.85
C VAL A 158 -0.91 -0.59 12.33
N VAL A 159 -0.20 0.24 11.57
CA VAL A 159 -0.79 1.45 10.94
C VAL A 159 -1.88 1.07 9.93
N THR A 160 -1.74 -0.07 9.25
CA THR A 160 -2.78 -0.58 8.35
C THR A 160 -4.02 -1.05 9.12
N SER A 161 -3.84 -1.63 10.31
CA SER A 161 -4.92 -2.11 11.18
C SER A 161 -5.67 -0.97 11.88
N LEU A 162 -4.96 -0.12 12.62
CA LEU A 162 -5.54 0.93 13.47
C LEU A 162 -5.65 2.30 12.78
N GLY A 163 -4.96 2.48 11.66
CA GLY A 163 -4.84 3.77 10.97
C GLY A 163 -3.62 4.57 11.42
N LYS A 164 -3.67 5.89 11.19
CA LYS A 164 -2.54 6.77 11.50
C LYS A 164 -2.45 6.99 13.02
N PRO A 165 -1.25 6.87 13.62
CA PRO A 165 -1.07 7.18 15.03
C PRO A 165 -1.23 8.69 15.27
N ASP A 166 -1.71 9.06 16.46
CA ASP A 166 -1.81 10.45 16.89
C ASP A 166 -0.43 11.02 17.26
N LYS A 167 0.40 10.18 17.88
CA LYS A 167 1.78 10.52 18.24
C LYS A 167 2.72 9.37 17.91
N THR A 168 3.88 9.73 17.36
CA THR A 168 4.98 8.79 17.08
C THR A 168 6.25 9.33 17.73
N ASN A 169 6.94 8.49 18.49
CA ASN A 169 8.22 8.80 19.09
C ASN A 169 9.26 7.76 18.66
N SER A 170 10.33 8.18 17.99
CA SER A 170 11.42 7.30 17.58
C SER A 170 12.70 7.66 18.34
N LYS A 171 13.28 6.70 19.04
CA LYS A 171 14.56 6.84 19.72
C LYS A 171 15.58 5.91 19.07
N VAL A 172 16.79 6.42 18.84
CA VAL A 172 17.91 5.64 18.29
C VAL A 172 18.99 5.58 19.35
N THR A 173 19.22 4.39 19.90
CA THR A 173 20.25 4.12 20.91
C THR A 173 21.31 3.16 20.35
N LYS A 174 22.38 2.91 21.12
CA LYS A 174 23.43 1.96 20.72
C LYS A 174 22.92 0.53 20.55
N GLU A 175 21.83 0.17 21.22
CA GLU A 175 21.24 -1.17 21.22
C GLU A 175 20.24 -1.37 20.07
N GLY A 176 19.80 -0.28 19.43
CA GLY A 176 18.92 -0.31 18.27
C GLY A 176 18.01 0.90 18.17
N ARG A 177 17.06 0.82 17.23
CA ARG A 177 15.95 1.77 17.09
C ARG A 177 14.76 1.24 17.88
N THR A 178 14.27 2.04 18.82
CA THR A 178 13.02 1.83 19.52
C THR A 178 12.01 2.88 19.06
N GLU A 179 10.77 2.46 18.88
CA GLU A 179 9.70 3.33 18.41
C GLU A 179 8.46 3.11 19.26
N THR A 180 7.77 4.19 19.61
CA THR A 180 6.53 4.15 20.39
C THR A 180 5.46 4.89 19.60
N MET A 181 4.32 4.24 19.38
CA MET A 181 3.15 4.85 18.75
C MET A 181 2.00 4.92 19.75
N GLU A 182 1.33 6.07 19.80
CA GLU A 182 0.15 6.27 20.64
C GLU A 182 -1.08 6.48 19.75
N PHE A 183 -2.13 5.72 20.04
CA PHE A 183 -3.45 5.82 19.42
C PHE A 183 -4.44 6.26 20.50
N ILE A 184 -5.06 7.42 20.30
CA ILE A 184 -5.95 8.06 21.26
C ILE A 184 -7.36 8.09 20.67
N THR A 185 -8.29 7.43 21.34
CA THR A 185 -9.71 7.51 21.01
C THR A 185 -10.33 8.68 21.73
N TYR A 186 -11.03 9.53 20.99
CA TYR A 186 -11.74 10.69 21.55
C TYR A 186 -13.25 10.48 21.45
N GLU A 187 -13.94 10.67 22.57
CA GLU A 187 -15.39 10.75 22.61
C GLU A 187 -15.84 12.22 22.59
N ARG A 188 -16.98 12.49 21.94
CA ARG A 188 -17.56 13.84 21.87
C ARG A 188 -18.64 13.96 22.93
N VAL A 189 -18.29 14.53 24.07
CA VAL A 189 -19.22 14.69 25.19
C VAL A 189 -19.98 16.01 25.02
N PRO A 190 -21.32 16.00 25.08
CA PRO A 190 -22.11 17.22 25.05
C PRO A 190 -21.95 17.98 26.37
N GLN A 191 -21.51 19.24 26.28
CA GLN A 191 -21.54 20.18 27.39
C GLN A 191 -22.52 21.32 27.06
N THR A 192 -23.29 21.72 28.07
CA THR A 192 -24.24 22.83 27.92
C THR A 192 -23.61 24.08 28.49
N GLU A 193 -23.39 25.07 27.65
CA GLU A 193 -22.90 26.38 28.06
C GLU A 193 -24.03 27.41 27.96
N THR A 194 -24.07 28.32 28.93
CA THR A 194 -25.01 29.44 28.91
C THR A 194 -24.36 30.60 28.18
N VAL A 195 -24.93 30.97 27.03
CA VAL A 195 -24.47 32.08 26.19
C VAL A 195 -25.52 33.19 26.23
N PHE A 196 -25.09 34.44 26.10
CA PHE A 196 -25.99 35.58 26.02
C PHE A 196 -26.16 36.01 24.56
N ASP A 197 -27.41 36.26 24.14
CA ASP A 197 -27.71 36.82 22.83
C ASP A 197 -27.36 38.33 22.77
N ALA A 198 -27.38 38.94 21.59
CA ALA A 198 -27.10 40.37 21.39
C ALA A 198 -27.99 41.30 22.25
N PHE A 199 -29.15 40.80 22.69
CA PHE A 199 -30.09 41.48 23.58
C PHE A 199 -29.90 41.14 25.08
N GLY A 200 -28.84 40.44 25.46
CA GLY A 200 -28.51 40.09 26.85
C GLY A 200 -29.36 38.97 27.47
N ARG A 201 -30.12 38.22 26.66
CA ARG A 201 -30.94 37.09 27.14
C ARG A 201 -30.08 35.82 27.21
N PRO A 202 -30.06 35.07 28.33
CA PRO A 202 -29.35 33.81 28.40
C PRO A 202 -30.08 32.74 27.60
N PHE A 203 -29.35 31.98 26.80
CA PHE A 203 -29.84 30.76 26.16
C PHE A 203 -28.79 29.67 26.29
N GLN A 204 -29.25 28.42 26.33
CA GLN A 204 -28.37 27.26 26.42
C GLN A 204 -27.95 26.83 25.02
N ARG A 205 -26.65 26.62 24.83
CA ARG A 205 -26.09 26.01 23.63
C ARG A 205 -25.36 24.73 24.01
N VAL A 206 -25.64 23.65 23.28
CA VAL A 206 -24.90 22.39 23.42
C VAL A 206 -23.66 22.46 22.53
N VAL A 207 -22.49 22.30 23.14
CA VAL A 207 -21.19 22.23 22.47
C VAL A 207 -20.61 20.83 22.69
N TYR A 208 -20.10 20.22 21.63
CA TYR A 208 -19.48 18.90 21.71
C TYR A 208 -17.96 19.05 21.86
N ILE A 209 -17.47 18.78 23.06
CA ILE A 209 -16.04 18.82 23.38
C ILE A 209 -15.46 17.41 23.20
N LYS A 210 -14.27 17.35 22.60
CA LYS A 210 -13.52 16.10 22.45
C LYS A 210 -12.80 15.80 23.76
N VAL A 211 -13.13 14.68 24.38
CA VAL A 211 -12.49 14.18 25.60
C VAL A 211 -11.82 12.85 25.25
N GLU A 212 -10.63 12.60 25.78
CA GLU A 212 -9.95 11.31 25.62
C GLU A 212 -10.77 10.23 26.32
N SER A 213 -11.19 9.20 25.58
CA SER A 213 -11.98 8.08 26.09
C SER A 213 -11.16 6.80 26.24
N GLY A 214 -10.04 6.70 25.51
CA GLY A 214 -9.10 5.60 25.66
C GLY A 214 -7.79 5.82 24.91
N ARG A 215 -6.73 5.15 25.36
CA ARG A 215 -5.38 5.27 24.80
C ARG A 215 -4.71 3.91 24.70
N VAL A 216 -4.15 3.62 23.53
CA VAL A 216 -3.32 2.44 23.28
C VAL A 216 -1.92 2.90 22.92
N THR A 217 -0.94 2.49 23.71
CA THR A 217 0.48 2.74 23.49
C THR A 217 1.15 1.45 23.04
N ILE A 218 1.78 1.48 21.87
CA ILE A 218 2.45 0.32 21.27
C ILE A 218 3.94 0.61 21.21
N ASN A 219 4.73 -0.27 21.80
CA ASN A 219 6.18 -0.19 21.76
C ASN A 219 6.73 -1.18 20.73
N PHE A 220 7.69 -0.70 19.95
CA PHE A 220 8.35 -1.43 18.89
C PHE A 220 9.84 -1.56 19.17
N ASP A 221 10.33 -2.78 19.07
CA ASP A 221 11.75 -3.10 19.08
C ASP A 221 12.16 -3.61 17.70
N LYS A 222 13.12 -2.94 17.07
CA LYS A 222 13.58 -3.26 15.70
C LYS A 222 12.44 -3.28 14.66
N GLY A 223 11.41 -2.45 14.88
CA GLY A 223 10.25 -2.32 13.98
C GLY A 223 9.17 -3.40 14.16
N ILE A 224 9.27 -4.22 15.22
CA ILE A 224 8.31 -5.27 15.57
C ILE A 224 7.66 -4.92 16.91
N VAL A 225 6.35 -5.14 17.05
CA VAL A 225 5.62 -4.92 18.31
C VAL A 225 6.17 -5.83 19.40
N SER A 226 6.67 -5.22 20.48
CA SER A 226 7.20 -5.93 21.65
C SER A 226 6.27 -5.83 22.87
N SER A 227 5.61 -4.68 23.07
CA SER A 227 4.60 -4.54 24.13
C SER A 227 3.44 -3.64 23.71
N ILE A 228 2.28 -3.90 24.31
CA ILE A 228 1.04 -3.16 24.11
C ILE A 228 0.56 -2.75 25.50
N GLU A 229 0.39 -1.45 25.71
CA GLU A 229 -0.14 -0.87 26.94
C GLU A 229 -1.46 -0.16 26.63
N GLU A 230 -2.53 -0.57 27.29
CA GLU A 230 -3.85 0.04 27.15
C GLU A 230 -4.19 0.85 28.41
N LYS A 231 -4.73 2.05 28.23
CA LYS A 231 -5.20 2.92 29.31
C LYS A 231 -6.60 3.41 28.97
N GLU A 232 -7.48 3.33 29.97
CA GLU A 232 -8.84 3.88 29.99
C GLU A 232 -9.79 3.25 28.94
N GLY A 233 -10.80 2.51 29.41
CA GLY A 233 -12.02 2.16 28.66
C GLY A 233 -11.89 1.23 27.44
N VAL A 234 -10.69 0.96 26.93
CA VAL A 234 -10.45 -0.02 25.87
C VAL A 234 -10.23 -1.37 26.53
N GLU A 235 -11.23 -2.24 26.46
CA GLU A 235 -11.06 -3.65 26.81
C GLU A 235 -10.64 -4.39 25.54
N HIS A 236 -9.36 -4.75 25.43
CA HIS A 236 -9.03 -5.88 24.56
C HIS A 236 -9.79 -7.10 25.10
N PRO A 237 -10.54 -7.85 24.26
CA PRO A 237 -11.00 -9.13 24.72
C PRO A 237 -9.76 -9.91 25.14
N ALA A 238 -9.67 -10.27 26.42
CA ALA A 238 -8.62 -11.12 27.00
C ALA A 238 -8.63 -12.55 26.42
N GLN A 239 -9.12 -12.72 25.20
CA GLN A 239 -9.11 -13.92 24.39
C GLN A 239 -7.72 -14.05 23.78
N GLY A 240 -6.78 -14.58 24.57
CA GLY A 240 -5.52 -15.17 24.13
C GLY A 240 -4.73 -14.33 23.13
N ILE A 241 -3.79 -13.53 23.62
CA ILE A 241 -2.80 -12.79 22.81
C ILE A 241 -2.29 -13.70 21.68
N ARG A 242 -2.75 -13.45 20.44
CA ARG A 242 -2.38 -14.25 19.28
C ARG A 242 -1.00 -13.83 18.82
N ILE A 243 0.04 -14.43 19.37
CA ILE A 243 1.43 -14.09 19.01
C ILE A 243 1.63 -14.40 17.51
N VAL A 244 1.88 -13.36 16.73
CA VAL A 244 2.22 -13.51 15.31
C VAL A 244 3.71 -13.86 15.25
N PRO A 245 4.12 -14.87 14.46
CA PRO A 245 5.53 -15.13 14.27
C PRO A 245 6.22 -13.88 13.69
N PRO A 246 7.41 -13.52 14.18
CA PRO A 246 8.09 -12.33 13.71
C PRO A 246 8.34 -12.40 12.21
N PRO A 247 8.32 -11.25 11.51
CA PRO A 247 8.61 -11.22 10.08
C PRO A 247 10.02 -11.75 9.83
N PHE A 248 10.12 -12.74 8.94
CA PHE A 248 11.40 -13.16 8.39
C PHE A 248 11.55 -12.51 7.01
N PHE A 249 12.63 -11.79 6.78
CA PHE A 249 12.93 -11.20 5.48
C PHE A 249 13.98 -12.07 4.80
N PRO A 250 13.59 -13.02 3.95
CA PRO A 250 14.60 -13.89 3.35
C PRO A 250 15.47 -13.16 2.31
N PHE A 251 15.12 -11.96 1.81
CA PHE A 251 15.85 -11.29 0.71
C PHE A 251 15.67 -9.76 0.67
#